data_AF-A0A5N8VFH6-F1
#
_entry.id   AF-A0A5N8VFH6-F1
#
_cell.length_a   1.000
_cell.length_b   1.000
_cell.length_c   1.000
_cell.angle_alpha   90.00
_cell.angle_beta   90.00
_cell.angle_gamma   90.00
#
_symmetry.space_group_name_H-M   'P 1'
#
loop_
_entity.id
_entity.type
_entity.pdbx_description
1 polymer ?
#
loop_
_entity_poly.entity_id
_entity_poly.type
_entity_poly.pdbx_seq_one_letter_code
_entity_poly.pdbx_strand_id
1 'polypeptide(L)' 'AYGLVQALPGSKMATAGSDWKTNPATQIKWGLDYMNSRYGSPVQAWDFWQTHHWY' A
#
# COMPACT_ATOMS: atom_id res chain seq x y z
N ALA A 1 0.06 -7.16 9.82
CA ALA A 1 0.16 -6.53 8.50
C ALA A 1 0.73 -7.54 7.51
N TYR A 2 0.42 -7.43 6.21
CA TYR A 2 0.72 -8.47 5.21
C TYR A 2 1.33 -7.89 3.92
N GLY A 3 2.25 -8.63 3.30
CA GLY A 3 2.90 -8.25 2.03
C GLY A 3 3.92 -7.10 2.18
N LEU A 4 4.45 -6.65 1.04
CA LEU A 4 5.46 -5.58 0.96
C LEU A 4 4.96 -4.26 1.55
N VAL A 5 3.68 -3.98 1.37
CA VAL A 5 3.01 -2.72 1.72
C VAL A 5 2.23 -2.81 3.04
N GLN A 6 2.43 -3.91 3.78
CA GLN A 6 1.92 -4.10 5.15
C GLN A 6 0.41 -3.84 5.33
N ALA A 7 -0.41 -4.24 4.36
CA ALA A 7 -1.87 -4.02 4.40
C ALA A 7 -2.56 -4.75 5.57
N LEU A 8 -3.64 -4.14 6.11
CA LEU A 8 -4.52 -4.76 7.10
C LEU A 8 -6.01 -4.51 6.79
N PRO A 9 -6.83 -5.56 6.56
CA PRO A 9 -6.41 -6.93 6.23
C PRO A 9 -5.67 -7.01 4.89
N GLY A 10 -4.83 -8.05 4.72
CA GLY A 10 -4.06 -8.26 3.47
C GLY A 10 -4.92 -8.45 2.22
N SER A 11 -6.16 -8.93 2.39
CA SER A 11 -7.14 -9.13 1.31
C SER A 11 -7.50 -7.85 0.55
N LYS A 12 -7.21 -6.66 1.09
CA LYS A 12 -7.38 -5.40 0.37
C LYS A 12 -6.58 -5.38 -0.93
N MET A 13 -5.41 -6.03 -0.99
CA MET A 13 -4.59 -6.10 -2.20
C MET A 13 -5.26 -6.90 -3.34
N ALA A 14 -6.31 -7.66 -3.05
CA ALA A 14 -7.07 -8.39 -4.06
C ALA A 14 -7.76 -7.46 -5.07
N THR A 15 -7.98 -6.18 -4.74
CA THR A 15 -8.54 -5.20 -5.69
C THR A 15 -7.57 -4.84 -6.80
N ALA A 16 -6.26 -5.03 -6.59
CA ALA A 16 -5.24 -4.81 -7.61
C ALA A 16 -4.99 -6.06 -8.48
N GLY A 17 -5.31 -7.25 -7.97
CA GLY A 17 -5.16 -8.54 -8.67
C GLY A 17 -5.41 -9.75 -7.74
N SER A 18 -5.94 -10.84 -8.28
CA SER A 18 -6.24 -12.07 -7.52
C SER A 18 -4.98 -12.81 -7.03
N ASP A 19 -3.84 -12.54 -7.65
CA ASP A 19 -2.51 -13.11 -7.38
C ASP A 19 -1.70 -12.33 -6.33
N TRP A 20 -2.33 -11.39 -5.62
CA TRP A 20 -1.69 -10.49 -4.65
C TRP A 20 -0.83 -11.19 -3.58
N LYS A 21 -1.13 -12.45 -3.25
CA LYS A 21 -0.38 -13.21 -2.23
C LYS A 21 1.06 -13.49 -2.62
N THR A 22 1.34 -13.63 -3.91
CA THR A 22 2.64 -14.10 -4.43
C THR A 22 3.23 -13.18 -5.50
N ASN A 23 2.44 -12.29 -6.10
CA ASN A 23 2.91 -11.36 -7.12
C ASN A 23 3.32 -10.00 -6.50
N PRO A 24 4.61 -9.64 -6.46
CA PRO A 24 5.06 -8.37 -5.92
C PRO A 24 4.58 -7.17 -6.73
N ALA A 25 4.40 -7.30 -8.05
CA ALA A 25 3.87 -6.21 -8.88
C ALA A 25 2.43 -5.85 -8.49
N THR A 26 1.60 -6.85 -8.18
CA THR A 26 0.24 -6.64 -7.68
C THR A 26 0.23 -5.91 -6.34
N GLN A 27 1.15 -6.26 -5.43
CA GLN A 27 1.27 -5.59 -4.13
C GLN A 27 1.75 -4.13 -4.28
N ILE A 28 2.71 -3.87 -5.17
CA ILE A 28 3.21 -2.52 -5.45
C ILE A 28 2.11 -1.66 -6.07
N LYS A 29 1.36 -2.19 -7.04
CA LYS A 29 0.23 -1.49 -7.66
C LYS A 29 -0.79 -1.06 -6.60
N TRP A 30 -1.21 -1.99 -5.75
CA TRP A 30 -2.14 -1.66 -4.65
C TRP A 30 -1.56 -0.59 -3.70
N GLY A 31 -0.27 -0.69 -3.35
CA GLY A 31 0.39 0.27 -2.48
C GLY A 31 0.39 1.69 -3.05
N LEU A 32 0.70 1.83 -4.34
CA LEU A 32 0.67 3.13 -5.02
C LEU A 32 -0.75 3.71 -5.06
N ASP A 33 -1.75 2.90 -5.39
CA ASP A 33 -3.15 3.33 -5.40
C ASP A 33 -3.62 3.78 -4.00
N TYR A 34 -3.24 3.03 -2.95
CA TYR A 34 -3.54 3.40 -1.57
C TYR A 34 -2.87 4.72 -1.17
N MET A 35 -1.58 4.91 -1.50
CA MET A 35 -0.88 6.15 -1.19
C MET A 35 -1.51 7.36 -1.89
N ASN A 36 -1.82 7.22 -3.18
CA ASN A 36 -2.49 8.25 -3.97
C ASN A 36 -3.87 8.59 -3.38
N SER A 37 -4.66 7.60 -2.98
CA SER A 37 -6.00 7.83 -2.42
C SER A 37 -5.96 8.42 -1.01
N ARG A 38 -5.04 7.99 -0.15
CA ARG A 38 -5.03 8.35 1.28
C ARG A 38 -4.24 9.62 1.58
N TYR A 39 -3.16 9.86 0.82
CA TYR A 39 -2.20 10.94 1.05
C TYR A 39 -2.04 11.88 -0.14
N GLY A 40 -2.55 11.52 -1.33
CA GLY A 40 -2.46 12.31 -2.55
C GLY A 40 -1.31 11.91 -3.47
N SER A 41 -0.21 11.40 -2.91
CA SER A 41 0.94 10.86 -3.65
C SER A 41 1.84 10.01 -2.74
N PRO A 42 2.76 9.20 -3.31
CA PRO A 42 3.78 8.50 -2.52
C PRO A 42 4.71 9.44 -1.75
N VAL A 43 5.00 10.61 -2.32
CA VAL A 43 5.83 11.64 -1.65
C VAL A 43 5.11 12.18 -0.42
N GLN A 44 3.82 12.51 -0.54
CA GLN A 44 3.03 12.97 0.61
C GLN A 44 2.82 11.89 1.67
N ALA A 45 2.72 10.62 1.28
CA ALA A 45 2.68 9.50 2.22
C ALA A 45 3.99 9.39 3.02
N TRP A 46 5.13 9.61 2.38
CA TRP A 46 6.43 9.65 3.03
C TRP A 46 6.56 10.83 4.00
N ASP A 47 6.15 12.03 3.58
CA ASP A 47 6.17 13.23 4.44
C ASP A 47 5.30 13.06 5.69
N PHE A 48 4.14 12.40 5.53
CA PHE A 48 3.28 12.03 6.65
C PHE A 48 3.99 11.10 7.62
N TRP A 49 4.61 10.02 7.12
CA TRP A 49 5.32 9.05 7.95
C TRP A 49 6.50 9.68 8.70
N GLN A 50 7.26 10.56 8.03
CA GLN A 50 8.39 11.29 8.65
C GLN A 50 7.95 12.13 9.85
N THR A 51 6.69 12.58 9.87
CA THR A 51 6.14 13.41 10.95
C THR A 51 5.45 12.57 12.04
N HIS A 52 4.76 11.50 11.65
CA HIS A 52 3.84 10.76 12.54
C HIS A 52 4.40 9.42 13.01
N HIS A 53 5.36 8.86 12.28
CA HIS A 53 5.96 7.55 12.53
C HIS A 53 4.98 6.37 12.55
N TRP A 54 3.84 6.52 11.87
CA TRP A 54 2.89 5.45 11.61
C TRP A 54 2.35 5.51 10.18
N TYR A 55 1.89 4.36 9.70
CA TYR A 55 1.34 4.16 8.37
C TYR A 55 0.27 3.06 8.41
#